data_AF-A0A5C6ASD6-F1
#
_entry.id   AF-A0A5C6ASD6-F1
#
_cell.length_a   1.000
_cell.length_b   1.000
_cell.length_c   1.000
_cell.angle_alpha   90.00
_cell.angle_beta   90.00
_cell.angle_gamma   90.00
#
_symmetry.space_group_name_H-M   'P 1'
#
loop_
_entity.id
_entity.type
_entity.pdbx_description
1 polymer ?
#
loop_
_entity_poly.entity_id
_entity_poly.type
_entity_poly.pdbx_seq_one_letter_code
_entity_poly.pdbx_strand_id
1 'polypeptide(L)'
;MNQQYIDDFGRPPIVVAVLDHDECRVGRSVQYDDALTLWAVMSEDPANWDEVAAYWARYRCPVVCEFVDALPIRVSDRTEALAAINGHGNWIAIDLVQKRIFCGKDVQPLGRVATLAMVTDEKGNQHCPLPFRLPPWWELNESAATETVAMPREREIQIPQTDRLFLFGLPMIEDLAERILQVAREGRLPDEIRGEHGGPSSELHELTVEVHRDSLMTPHVTLAGRCPRDLLHGAHEWSDAIIWGQRMRFEDGAPMTAAPDDVIGFDNAPMGREEMIVYFDLCREVIQAGWLWCAKGIGHTKQELVAFLSDVRDAWMEEPFEGGSPPSFIIECSRRRIPRGSQVPIVGMDGVESEQHMNDCDCPICDMMASGMFGVGFTSLDGHHLELDGEFAFSTHQFVEDWQREQDEYRAFGEEMDRMQAEREARIAAGEGEEDVYASAWSNTMTEGKLPGDPLGHMKLSFRLAEIISDLETADAPNDIIRALNISFREYRESDDEEREASKAALKNNLEEAAKLFPDLVSKVADFQSQVDELGRLPSATPGPHDEDNDLPF
;
A
#
# COMPACT_ATOMS: atom_id res chain seq x y z
N MET A 1 -51.75 -2.71 -0.99
CA MET A 1 -51.38 -2.02 -2.24
C MET A 1 -49.87 -2.03 -2.26
N ASN A 2 -49.29 -2.96 -3.02
CA ASN A 2 -47.84 -3.19 -3.08
C ASN A 2 -47.22 -2.07 -3.91
N GLN A 3 -46.51 -1.17 -3.25
CA GLN A 3 -45.61 -0.25 -3.91
C GLN A 3 -44.33 -1.05 -4.16
N GLN A 4 -44.22 -1.62 -5.36
CA GLN A 4 -42.95 -2.13 -5.87
C GLN A 4 -41.99 -0.95 -5.88
N TYR A 5 -41.05 -0.95 -4.93
CA TYR A 5 -39.81 -0.20 -5.05
C TYR A 5 -39.09 -0.74 -6.28
N ILE A 6 -39.32 -0.07 -7.41
CA ILE A 6 -38.40 -0.11 -8.53
C ILE A 6 -37.25 0.76 -8.04
N ASP A 7 -36.11 0.13 -7.79
CA ASP A 7 -34.82 0.79 -7.57
C ASP A 7 -34.66 1.94 -8.60
N ASP A 8 -34.11 3.10 -8.23
CA ASP A 8 -34.15 4.32 -9.04
C ASP A 8 -33.48 4.15 -10.43
N PHE A 9 -32.72 3.05 -10.63
CA PHE A 9 -32.08 2.64 -11.88
C PHE A 9 -32.82 1.54 -12.68
N GLY A 10 -33.97 1.06 -12.21
CA GLY A 10 -34.80 0.08 -12.92
C GLY A 10 -34.20 -1.32 -13.07
N ARG A 11 -33.15 -1.66 -12.30
CA ARG A 11 -32.51 -2.98 -12.36
C ARG A 11 -33.43 -4.04 -11.74
N PRO A 12 -33.63 -5.20 -12.40
CA PRO A 12 -34.45 -6.25 -11.82
C PRO A 12 -33.75 -6.85 -10.58
N PRO A 13 -34.52 -7.26 -9.55
CA PRO A 13 -33.94 -7.91 -8.39
C PRO A 13 -33.25 -9.24 -8.77
N ILE A 14 -32.25 -9.62 -7.99
CA ILE A 14 -31.44 -10.82 -8.18
C ILE A 14 -31.95 -11.94 -7.28
N VAL A 15 -31.97 -13.18 -7.79
CA VAL A 15 -32.09 -14.37 -6.95
C VAL A 15 -30.71 -14.71 -6.38
N VAL A 16 -30.54 -14.67 -5.07
CA VAL A 16 -29.28 -15.02 -4.40
C VAL A 16 -29.44 -16.38 -3.71
N ALA A 17 -28.48 -17.27 -3.91
CA ALA A 17 -28.33 -18.52 -3.16
C ALA A 17 -26.96 -18.52 -2.47
N VAL A 18 -26.92 -18.85 -1.18
CA VAL A 18 -25.66 -19.01 -0.44
C VAL A 18 -25.61 -20.44 0.10
N LEU A 19 -24.55 -21.16 -0.23
CA LEU A 19 -24.28 -22.52 0.22
C LEU A 19 -23.23 -22.45 1.33
N ASP A 20 -23.64 -22.85 2.54
CA ASP A 20 -22.81 -22.89 3.74
C ASP A 20 -22.63 -24.35 4.20
N HIS A 21 -21.82 -24.60 5.22
CA HIS A 21 -21.58 -25.93 5.76
C HIS A 21 -22.84 -26.59 6.32
N ASP A 22 -23.59 -25.85 7.12
CA ASP A 22 -24.71 -26.38 7.88
C ASP A 22 -26.06 -26.15 7.19
N GLU A 23 -26.19 -25.02 6.49
CA GLU A 23 -27.47 -24.58 5.92
C GLU A 23 -27.28 -23.90 4.56
N CYS A 24 -28.33 -23.83 3.76
CA CYS A 24 -28.34 -22.96 2.60
C CYS A 24 -29.20 -21.74 2.90
N ARG A 25 -28.98 -20.65 2.18
CA ARG A 25 -29.78 -19.44 2.28
C ARG A 25 -30.24 -19.00 0.91
N VAL A 26 -31.46 -18.49 0.81
CA VAL A 26 -32.06 -18.09 -0.46
C VAL A 26 -32.79 -16.76 -0.33
N GLY A 27 -32.48 -15.82 -1.20
CA GLY A 27 -33.24 -14.59 -1.42
C GLY A 27 -33.80 -14.59 -2.83
N ARG A 28 -35.13 -14.59 -2.98
CA ARG A 28 -35.78 -14.65 -4.30
C ARG A 28 -35.92 -13.29 -4.98
N SER A 29 -35.63 -12.21 -4.26
CA SER A 29 -35.78 -10.83 -4.72
C SER A 29 -34.86 -9.92 -3.90
N VAL A 30 -33.55 -10.15 -3.99
CA VAL A 30 -32.54 -9.27 -3.38
C VAL A 30 -32.32 -8.08 -4.31
N GLN A 31 -32.16 -6.87 -3.76
CA GLN A 31 -31.84 -5.71 -4.59
C GLN A 31 -30.49 -5.90 -5.27
N TYR A 32 -30.31 -5.31 -6.45
CA TYR A 32 -29.12 -5.54 -7.25
C TYR A 32 -27.84 -5.11 -6.50
N ASP A 33 -27.88 -3.92 -5.91
CA ASP A 33 -26.76 -3.32 -5.18
C ASP A 33 -26.43 -4.05 -3.87
N ASP A 34 -27.46 -4.54 -3.17
CA ASP A 34 -27.31 -5.43 -2.01
C ASP A 34 -26.60 -6.74 -2.40
N ALA A 35 -26.99 -7.34 -3.52
CA ALA A 35 -26.41 -8.59 -4.01
C ALA A 35 -24.96 -8.40 -4.51
N LEU A 36 -24.66 -7.25 -5.13
CA LEU A 36 -23.30 -6.88 -5.50
C LEU A 36 -22.42 -6.64 -4.26
N THR A 37 -22.95 -5.97 -3.23
CA THR A 37 -22.23 -5.77 -1.97
C THR A 37 -21.94 -7.10 -1.28
N LEU A 38 -22.90 -8.03 -1.29
CA LEU A 38 -22.70 -9.38 -0.79
C LEU A 38 -21.59 -10.12 -1.56
N TRP A 39 -21.50 -9.95 -2.88
CA TRP A 39 -20.37 -10.48 -3.66
C TRP A 39 -19.07 -9.78 -3.27
N ALA A 40 -19.04 -8.45 -3.14
CA ALA A 40 -17.83 -7.72 -2.75
C ALA A 40 -17.26 -8.19 -1.40
N VAL A 41 -18.12 -8.54 -0.43
CA VAL A 41 -17.72 -9.14 0.86
C VAL A 41 -16.92 -10.44 0.68
N MET A 42 -17.11 -11.19 -0.41
CA MET A 42 -16.31 -12.40 -0.69
C MET A 42 -14.83 -12.10 -0.94
N SER A 43 -14.51 -10.84 -1.23
CA SER A 43 -13.11 -10.39 -1.30
C SER A 43 -12.37 -10.57 0.03
N GLU A 44 -13.09 -10.71 1.15
CA GLU A 44 -12.51 -10.94 2.48
C GLU A 44 -12.30 -12.43 2.82
N ASP A 45 -12.64 -13.35 1.90
CA ASP A 45 -12.56 -14.81 2.09
C ASP A 45 -13.40 -15.40 3.26
N PRO A 46 -14.66 -15.01 3.47
CA PRO A 46 -15.47 -15.56 4.56
C PRO A 46 -15.64 -17.09 4.43
N ALA A 47 -15.50 -17.82 5.54
CA ALA A 47 -15.66 -19.27 5.61
C ALA A 47 -17.12 -19.72 5.80
N ASN A 48 -17.96 -18.86 6.39
CA ASN A 48 -19.35 -19.13 6.70
C ASN A 48 -20.17 -17.82 6.72
N TRP A 49 -21.48 -17.92 6.89
CA TRP A 49 -22.37 -16.75 6.90
C TRP A 49 -22.13 -15.76 8.05
N ASP A 50 -21.70 -16.22 9.21
CA ASP A 50 -21.43 -15.34 10.36
C ASP A 50 -20.24 -14.42 10.06
N GLU A 51 -19.22 -14.93 9.37
CA GLU A 51 -18.12 -14.09 8.86
C GLU A 51 -18.58 -13.11 7.78
N VAL A 52 -19.49 -13.52 6.88
CA VAL A 52 -20.11 -12.59 5.92
C VAL A 52 -20.78 -11.42 6.66
N ALA A 53 -21.49 -11.70 7.75
CA ALA A 53 -22.11 -10.68 8.59
C ALA A 53 -21.07 -9.75 9.23
N ALA A 54 -19.98 -10.31 9.75
CA ALA A 54 -18.90 -9.56 10.38
C ALA A 54 -18.18 -8.64 9.38
N TYR A 55 -17.97 -9.08 8.13
CA TYR A 55 -17.36 -8.27 7.08
C TYR A 55 -18.33 -7.27 6.41
N TRP A 56 -19.65 -7.39 6.58
CA TRP A 56 -20.64 -6.53 5.90
C TRP A 56 -20.40 -5.04 6.14
N ALA A 57 -20.08 -4.64 7.36
CA ALA A 57 -19.84 -3.24 7.72
C ALA A 57 -18.66 -2.63 6.94
N ARG A 58 -17.69 -3.47 6.55
CA ARG A 58 -16.57 -3.08 5.69
C ARG A 58 -16.97 -2.87 4.26
N TYR A 59 -18.18 -3.24 3.79
CA TYR A 59 -18.66 -3.16 2.40
C TYR A 59 -19.92 -2.30 2.19
N ARG A 60 -20.68 -2.04 3.26
CA ARG A 60 -21.89 -1.22 3.16
C ARG A 60 -21.62 0.22 2.73
N CYS A 61 -22.60 0.80 2.03
CA CYS A 61 -22.70 2.20 1.66
C CYS A 61 -24.15 2.68 1.87
N PRO A 62 -24.48 3.97 1.69
CA PRO A 62 -25.81 4.49 1.98
C PRO A 62 -26.97 3.90 1.17
N VAL A 63 -26.70 3.24 0.03
CA VAL A 63 -27.73 2.66 -0.86
C VAL A 63 -28.04 1.18 -0.58
N VAL A 64 -27.33 0.55 0.35
CA VAL A 64 -27.56 -0.85 0.75
C VAL A 64 -28.00 -0.96 2.19
N CYS A 65 -28.53 -2.12 2.57
CA CYS A 65 -29.02 -2.32 3.93
C CYS A 65 -27.90 -2.23 4.98
N GLU A 66 -28.25 -1.71 6.16
CA GLU A 66 -27.27 -1.47 7.23
C GLU A 66 -26.61 -2.76 7.75
N PHE A 67 -27.37 -3.85 7.83
CA PHE A 67 -26.93 -5.14 8.35
C PHE A 67 -27.23 -6.24 7.33
N VAL A 68 -26.38 -7.26 7.24
CA VAL A 68 -26.62 -8.39 6.33
C VAL A 68 -27.95 -9.12 6.61
N ASP A 69 -28.40 -9.13 7.87
CA ASP A 69 -29.66 -9.76 8.27
C ASP A 69 -30.91 -9.02 7.77
N ALA A 70 -30.76 -7.78 7.30
CA ALA A 70 -31.83 -7.04 6.66
C ALA A 70 -32.04 -7.44 5.20
N LEU A 71 -31.11 -8.21 4.61
CA LEU A 71 -31.28 -8.78 3.28
C LEU A 71 -32.51 -9.70 3.26
N PRO A 72 -33.31 -9.73 2.18
CA PRO A 72 -34.46 -10.61 2.05
C PRO A 72 -34.03 -12.06 1.74
N ILE A 73 -33.07 -12.58 2.49
CA ILE A 73 -32.47 -13.90 2.40
C ILE A 73 -32.92 -14.70 3.62
N ARG A 74 -33.40 -15.92 3.40
CA ARG A 74 -33.86 -16.81 4.47
C ARG A 74 -33.13 -18.14 4.42
N VAL A 75 -33.00 -18.77 5.59
CA VAL A 75 -32.53 -20.15 5.70
C VAL A 75 -33.43 -21.09 4.87
N SER A 76 -32.79 -22.04 4.21
CA SER A 76 -33.36 -22.96 3.23
C SER A 76 -32.52 -24.24 3.16
N ASP A 77 -33.06 -25.29 2.55
CA ASP A 77 -32.24 -26.44 2.14
C ASP A 77 -31.59 -26.21 0.76
N ARG A 78 -30.61 -27.06 0.43
CA ARG A 78 -29.87 -27.01 -0.84
C ARG A 78 -30.76 -27.21 -2.06
N THR A 79 -31.78 -28.07 -1.95
CA THR A 79 -32.70 -28.34 -3.06
C THR A 79 -33.55 -27.11 -3.39
N GLU A 80 -34.09 -26.44 -2.38
CA GLU A 80 -34.83 -25.20 -2.57
C GLU A 80 -33.93 -24.06 -3.09
N ALA A 81 -32.71 -23.91 -2.56
CA ALA A 81 -31.78 -22.87 -3.02
C ALA A 81 -31.44 -23.02 -4.52
N LEU A 82 -31.11 -24.25 -4.95
CA LEU A 82 -30.84 -24.55 -6.36
C LEU A 82 -32.10 -24.42 -7.25
N ALA A 83 -33.27 -24.81 -6.74
CA ALA A 83 -34.52 -24.65 -7.46
C ALA A 83 -34.90 -23.17 -7.64
N ALA A 84 -34.50 -22.28 -6.71
CA ALA A 84 -34.80 -20.86 -6.78
C ALA A 84 -34.02 -20.14 -7.91
N ILE A 85 -32.79 -20.56 -8.18
CA ILE A 85 -31.99 -19.98 -9.28
C ILE A 85 -32.36 -20.58 -10.66
N ASN A 86 -32.95 -21.78 -10.68
CA ASN A 86 -33.33 -22.46 -11.91
C ASN A 86 -34.40 -21.69 -12.70
N GLY A 87 -34.16 -21.49 -14.00
CA GLY A 87 -35.08 -20.77 -14.90
C GLY A 87 -34.99 -19.24 -14.82
N HIS A 88 -34.10 -18.70 -14.00
CA HIS A 88 -33.78 -17.28 -13.95
C HIS A 88 -32.46 -17.01 -14.69
N GLY A 89 -32.32 -15.84 -15.33
CA GLY A 89 -31.02 -15.40 -15.88
C GLY A 89 -30.28 -14.43 -14.95
N ASN A 90 -31.00 -13.77 -14.04
CA ASN A 90 -30.46 -12.82 -13.05
C ASN A 90 -30.36 -13.48 -11.66
N TRP A 91 -29.27 -14.19 -11.40
CA TRP A 91 -29.04 -14.86 -10.13
C TRP A 91 -27.55 -14.93 -9.78
N ILE A 92 -27.25 -15.03 -8.48
CA ILE A 92 -25.91 -15.26 -7.95
C ILE A 92 -25.97 -16.45 -6.99
N ALA A 93 -25.05 -17.39 -7.13
CA ALA A 93 -24.83 -18.45 -6.15
C ALA A 93 -23.42 -18.33 -5.56
N ILE A 94 -23.33 -18.26 -4.24
CA ILE A 94 -22.08 -18.18 -3.48
C ILE A 94 -21.94 -19.48 -2.69
N ASP A 95 -20.91 -20.26 -3.00
CA ASP A 95 -20.56 -21.48 -2.28
C ASP A 95 -19.37 -21.16 -1.36
N LEU A 96 -19.66 -20.84 -0.09
CA LEU A 96 -18.64 -20.48 0.91
C LEU A 96 -17.72 -21.67 1.22
N VAL A 97 -18.28 -22.88 1.20
CA VAL A 97 -17.57 -24.12 1.50
C VAL A 97 -16.56 -24.46 0.41
N GLN A 98 -16.97 -24.34 -0.85
CA GLN A 98 -16.11 -24.65 -1.99
C GLN A 98 -15.35 -23.43 -2.52
N LYS A 99 -15.56 -22.24 -1.93
CA LYS A 99 -14.98 -20.96 -2.35
C LYS A 99 -15.25 -20.70 -3.83
N ARG A 100 -16.52 -20.68 -4.21
CA ARG A 100 -16.95 -20.48 -5.61
C ARG A 100 -18.07 -19.47 -5.72
N ILE A 101 -18.03 -18.66 -6.76
CA ILE A 101 -19.08 -17.73 -7.12
C ILE A 101 -19.55 -18.08 -8.52
N PHE A 102 -20.87 -18.15 -8.68
CA PHE A 102 -21.54 -18.37 -9.95
C PHE A 102 -22.50 -17.21 -10.17
N CYS A 103 -22.50 -16.64 -11.36
CA CYS A 103 -23.52 -15.67 -11.74
C CYS A 103 -24.23 -16.09 -13.03
N GLY A 104 -25.54 -15.84 -13.08
CA GLY A 104 -26.36 -16.07 -14.25
C GLY A 104 -26.02 -15.09 -15.37
N LYS A 105 -26.41 -15.44 -16.60
CA LYS A 105 -26.11 -14.70 -17.83
C LYS A 105 -26.60 -13.25 -17.89
N ASP A 106 -27.58 -12.87 -17.06
CA ASP A 106 -28.15 -11.51 -17.04
C ASP A 106 -27.51 -10.65 -15.93
N VAL A 107 -26.63 -11.21 -15.09
CA VAL A 107 -25.81 -10.47 -14.13
C VAL A 107 -24.60 -9.88 -14.86
N GLN A 108 -24.26 -8.63 -14.56
CA GLN A 108 -23.07 -8.00 -15.13
C GLN A 108 -21.80 -8.80 -14.76
N PRO A 109 -20.93 -9.14 -15.72
CA PRO A 109 -19.64 -9.72 -15.41
C PRO A 109 -18.74 -8.67 -14.75
N LEU A 110 -18.14 -9.02 -13.63
CA LEU A 110 -17.18 -8.20 -12.89
C LEU A 110 -15.75 -8.76 -13.00
N GLY A 111 -15.60 -10.03 -13.37
CA GLY A 111 -14.32 -10.71 -13.29
C GLY A 111 -13.81 -10.82 -11.85
N ARG A 112 -12.52 -11.10 -11.69
CA ARG A 112 -11.88 -11.28 -10.37
C ARG A 112 -11.52 -9.97 -9.67
N VAL A 113 -11.46 -8.90 -10.47
CA VAL A 113 -10.98 -7.58 -10.08
C VAL A 113 -11.89 -6.56 -10.73
N ALA A 114 -12.58 -5.76 -9.92
CA ALA A 114 -13.37 -4.61 -10.37
C ALA A 114 -13.48 -3.58 -9.26
N THR A 115 -13.83 -2.35 -9.61
CA THR A 115 -14.32 -1.35 -8.66
C THR A 115 -15.55 -0.71 -9.28
N LEU A 116 -16.68 -0.72 -8.57
CA LEU A 116 -17.93 -0.13 -9.05
C LEU A 116 -18.27 1.13 -8.26
N ALA A 117 -18.83 2.14 -8.91
CA ALA A 117 -19.45 3.25 -8.21
C ALA A 117 -20.90 2.89 -7.86
N MET A 118 -21.25 2.95 -6.57
CA MET A 118 -22.61 2.62 -6.12
C MET A 118 -23.56 3.81 -6.19
N VAL A 119 -23.02 5.03 -6.26
CA VAL A 119 -23.80 6.27 -6.37
C VAL A 119 -23.19 7.14 -7.44
N THR A 120 -24.03 7.79 -8.24
CA THR A 120 -23.62 8.87 -9.15
C THR A 120 -24.40 10.12 -8.77
N ASP A 121 -23.71 11.21 -8.45
CA ASP A 121 -24.38 12.46 -8.07
C ASP A 121 -25.00 13.18 -9.27
N GLU A 122 -25.73 14.28 -9.03
CA GLU A 122 -26.37 15.08 -10.08
C GLU A 122 -25.39 15.67 -11.11
N LYS A 123 -24.10 15.75 -10.77
CA LYS A 123 -23.03 16.25 -11.65
C LYS A 123 -22.35 15.14 -12.43
N GLY A 124 -22.73 13.88 -12.21
CA GLY A 124 -22.11 12.72 -12.84
C GLY A 124 -20.90 12.18 -12.08
N ASN A 125 -20.54 12.74 -10.92
CA ASN A 125 -19.41 12.22 -10.16
C ASN A 125 -19.78 10.88 -9.52
N GLN A 126 -18.85 9.95 -9.59
CA GLN A 126 -18.96 8.62 -9.01
C GLN A 126 -18.57 8.65 -7.53
N HIS A 127 -19.40 8.04 -6.69
CA HIS A 127 -19.22 7.96 -5.24
C HIS A 127 -19.48 6.52 -4.77
N CYS A 128 -19.10 6.25 -3.52
CA CYS A 128 -19.24 4.98 -2.82
C CYS A 128 -18.60 3.83 -3.60
N PRO A 129 -17.26 3.84 -3.77
CA PRO A 129 -16.60 2.78 -4.51
C PRO A 129 -16.80 1.44 -3.81
N LEU A 130 -17.13 0.41 -4.59
CA LEU A 130 -17.29 -0.97 -4.15
C LEU A 130 -16.21 -1.82 -4.82
N PRO A 131 -15.06 -2.03 -4.16
CA PRO A 131 -13.96 -2.81 -4.70
C PRO A 131 -14.25 -4.32 -4.60
N PHE A 132 -13.96 -5.04 -5.67
CA PHE A 132 -14.02 -6.50 -5.81
C PHE A 132 -12.60 -7.01 -6.03
N ARG A 133 -12.10 -7.83 -5.12
CA ARG A 133 -10.78 -8.47 -5.22
C ARG A 133 -10.91 -9.91 -4.74
N LEU A 134 -11.31 -10.79 -5.66
CA LEU A 134 -11.60 -12.17 -5.31
C LEU A 134 -10.29 -12.94 -5.02
N PRO A 135 -10.15 -13.60 -3.85
CA PRO A 135 -8.89 -14.25 -3.48
C PRO A 135 -8.50 -15.33 -4.50
N PRO A 136 -7.20 -15.55 -4.78
CA PRO A 136 -6.73 -16.44 -5.86
C PRO A 136 -7.30 -17.87 -5.81
N TRP A 137 -7.63 -18.38 -4.61
CA TRP A 137 -8.19 -19.71 -4.41
C TRP A 137 -9.71 -19.81 -4.67
N TRP A 138 -10.43 -18.71 -4.87
CA TRP A 138 -11.84 -18.77 -5.24
C TRP A 138 -12.02 -19.02 -6.74
N GLU A 139 -13.01 -19.83 -7.12
CA GLU A 139 -13.43 -19.97 -8.53
C GLU A 139 -14.54 -18.97 -8.84
N LEU A 140 -14.42 -18.30 -9.98
CA LEU A 140 -15.45 -17.43 -10.51
C LEU A 140 -16.01 -18.01 -11.81
N ASN A 141 -17.32 -18.21 -11.85
CA ASN A 141 -18.04 -18.80 -12.97
C ASN A 141 -19.11 -17.83 -13.46
N GLU A 142 -18.75 -16.98 -14.42
CA GLU A 142 -19.67 -15.97 -14.97
C GLU A 142 -20.51 -16.53 -16.12
N SER A 143 -21.76 -16.06 -16.22
CA SER A 143 -22.72 -16.60 -17.19
C SER A 143 -22.91 -18.12 -17.10
N ALA A 144 -22.87 -18.66 -15.87
CA ALA A 144 -22.94 -20.08 -15.59
C ALA A 144 -24.33 -20.65 -15.87
N ALA A 145 -24.36 -21.93 -16.27
CA ALA A 145 -25.59 -22.71 -16.26
C ALA A 145 -25.90 -23.17 -14.83
N THR A 146 -27.17 -23.21 -14.43
CA THR A 146 -27.57 -23.49 -13.04
C THR A 146 -27.12 -24.86 -12.55
N GLU A 147 -27.01 -25.84 -13.44
CA GLU A 147 -26.53 -27.19 -13.17
C GLU A 147 -25.07 -27.25 -12.71
N THR A 148 -24.23 -26.27 -13.07
CA THR A 148 -22.81 -26.27 -12.65
C THR A 148 -22.65 -25.96 -11.17
N VAL A 149 -23.58 -25.24 -10.55
CA VAL A 149 -23.59 -24.93 -9.11
C VAL A 149 -23.68 -26.22 -8.27
N ALA A 150 -24.36 -27.25 -8.79
CA ALA A 150 -24.49 -28.53 -8.13
C ALA A 150 -23.25 -29.44 -8.29
N MET A 151 -22.37 -29.14 -9.25
CA MET A 151 -21.16 -29.93 -9.48
C MET A 151 -20.14 -29.66 -8.37
N PRO A 152 -19.35 -30.66 -7.95
CA PRO A 152 -18.25 -30.44 -7.02
C PRO A 152 -17.16 -29.58 -7.66
N ARG A 153 -16.35 -28.95 -6.83
CA ARG A 153 -15.13 -28.28 -7.28
C ARG A 153 -14.14 -29.31 -7.83
N GLU A 154 -13.50 -29.00 -8.95
CA GLU A 154 -12.53 -29.92 -9.58
C GLU A 154 -11.13 -29.80 -8.96
N ARG A 155 -10.75 -28.58 -8.53
CA ARG A 155 -9.43 -28.28 -7.96
C ARG A 155 -9.53 -28.16 -6.45
N GLU A 156 -8.57 -28.73 -5.74
CA GLU A 156 -8.46 -28.52 -4.29
C GLU A 156 -8.27 -27.02 -3.99
N ILE A 157 -8.85 -26.57 -2.88
CA ILE A 157 -8.67 -25.19 -2.41
C ILE A 157 -7.29 -25.11 -1.77
N GLN A 158 -6.43 -24.27 -2.32
CA GLN A 158 -5.07 -24.05 -1.83
C GLN A 158 -5.00 -22.63 -1.26
N ILE A 159 -5.27 -22.48 0.03
CA ILE A 159 -5.11 -21.22 0.75
C ILE A 159 -3.69 -21.20 1.30
N PRO A 160 -2.86 -20.19 0.97
CA PRO A 160 -1.57 -20.02 1.62
C PRO A 160 -1.75 -19.94 3.14
N GLN A 161 -0.88 -20.60 3.88
CA GLN A 161 -0.91 -20.62 5.34
C GLN A 161 0.43 -20.14 5.86
N THR A 162 0.36 -19.27 6.85
CA THR A 162 1.50 -18.69 7.55
C THR A 162 1.57 -19.25 8.98
N ASP A 163 2.78 -19.48 9.50
CA ASP A 163 3.02 -19.82 10.90
C ASP A 163 3.75 -18.67 11.61
N ARG A 164 2.98 -17.73 12.16
CA ARG A 164 3.51 -16.54 12.85
C ARG A 164 4.25 -16.90 14.14
N LEU A 165 3.87 -17.99 14.81
CA LEU A 165 4.58 -18.47 16.00
C LEU A 165 5.97 -19.00 15.65
N PHE A 166 6.13 -19.58 14.46
CA PHE A 166 7.44 -19.93 13.95
C PHE A 166 8.23 -18.68 13.54
N LEU A 167 7.64 -17.83 12.70
CA LEU A 167 8.31 -16.68 12.09
C LEU A 167 8.69 -15.62 13.14
N PHE A 168 7.78 -15.19 14.00
CA PHE A 168 8.07 -14.15 14.99
C PHE A 168 8.43 -14.71 16.37
N GLY A 169 8.27 -16.01 16.59
CA GLY A 169 8.45 -16.60 17.91
C GLY A 169 9.84 -17.14 18.20
N LEU A 170 9.90 -18.01 19.20
CA LEU A 170 11.13 -18.65 19.66
C LEU A 170 11.85 -19.48 18.58
N PRO A 171 11.17 -20.20 17.66
CA PRO A 171 11.85 -21.00 16.64
C PRO A 171 12.78 -20.17 15.74
N MET A 172 12.33 -19.00 15.27
CA MET A 172 13.16 -18.08 14.50
C MET A 172 14.38 -17.59 15.30
N ILE A 173 14.18 -17.21 16.57
CA ILE A 173 15.28 -16.78 17.45
C ILE A 173 16.30 -17.90 17.69
N GLU A 174 15.86 -19.13 17.91
CA GLU A 174 16.74 -20.29 18.13
C GLU A 174 17.56 -20.68 16.89
N ASP A 175 16.98 -20.54 15.69
CA ASP A 175 17.68 -20.76 14.42
C ASP A 175 18.75 -19.69 14.18
N LEU A 176 18.38 -18.42 14.31
CA LEU A 176 19.30 -17.29 14.14
C LEU A 176 20.44 -17.35 15.17
N ALA A 177 20.15 -17.63 16.44
CA ALA A 177 21.16 -17.76 17.48
C ALA A 177 22.19 -18.87 17.17
N GLU A 178 21.75 -20.02 16.63
CA GLU A 178 22.67 -21.09 16.25
C GLU A 178 23.62 -20.64 15.13
N ARG A 179 23.09 -20.03 14.08
CA ARG A 179 23.86 -19.56 12.92
C ARG A 179 24.85 -18.47 13.31
N ILE A 180 24.42 -17.51 14.13
CA ILE A 180 25.26 -16.44 14.68
C ILE A 180 26.43 -17.02 15.48
N LEU A 181 26.15 -17.97 16.38
CA LEU A 181 27.19 -18.62 17.18
C LEU A 181 28.13 -19.48 16.31
N GLN A 182 27.62 -20.10 15.25
CA GLN A 182 28.46 -20.84 14.31
C GLN A 182 29.49 -19.91 13.64
N VAL A 183 29.04 -18.77 13.08
CA VAL A 183 29.93 -17.76 12.47
C VAL A 183 30.98 -17.27 13.47
N ALA A 184 30.56 -16.99 14.71
CA ALA A 184 31.47 -16.56 15.77
C ALA A 184 32.50 -17.64 16.15
N ARG A 185 32.09 -18.91 16.28
CA ARG A 185 32.97 -20.04 16.60
C ARG A 185 33.99 -20.33 15.49
N GLU A 186 33.60 -20.07 14.24
CA GLU A 186 34.48 -20.18 13.08
C GLU A 186 35.48 -19.02 12.96
N GLY A 187 35.38 -18.00 13.83
CA GLY A 187 36.29 -16.85 13.83
C GLY A 187 36.12 -15.95 12.60
N ARG A 188 34.91 -15.93 12.02
CA ARG A 188 34.59 -15.18 10.80
C ARG A 188 34.16 -13.74 11.08
N LEU A 189 33.90 -13.38 12.34
CA LEU A 189 33.51 -12.02 12.69
C LEU A 189 34.67 -11.03 12.46
N PRO A 190 34.42 -9.88 11.81
CA PRO A 190 35.44 -8.87 11.61
C PRO A 190 35.85 -8.24 12.96
N ASP A 191 37.11 -7.79 13.03
CA ASP A 191 37.65 -7.10 14.21
C ASP A 191 36.91 -5.77 14.49
N GLU A 192 36.44 -5.12 13.42
CA GLU A 192 35.65 -3.89 13.47
C GLU A 192 34.21 -4.16 12.99
N ILE A 193 33.27 -3.99 13.92
CA ILE A 193 31.84 -4.23 13.69
C ILE A 193 31.14 -3.02 13.07
N ARG A 194 31.71 -1.83 13.26
CA ARG A 194 31.25 -0.60 12.63
C ARG A 194 32.33 -0.08 11.69
N GLY A 195 31.95 0.27 10.47
CA GLY A 195 32.81 0.93 9.50
C GLY A 195 33.05 2.41 9.83
N GLU A 196 33.91 3.06 9.05
CA GLU A 196 34.36 4.45 9.25
C GLU A 196 33.21 5.47 9.30
N HIS A 197 32.06 5.15 8.69
CA HIS A 197 30.86 6.00 8.63
C HIS A 197 29.76 5.59 9.62
N GLY A 198 30.06 4.74 10.61
CA GLY A 198 29.12 4.38 11.68
C GLY A 198 28.12 3.26 11.33
N GLY A 199 28.01 2.86 10.06
CA GLY A 199 27.27 1.67 9.64
C GLY A 199 28.03 0.35 9.83
N PRO A 200 27.41 -0.83 9.59
CA PRO A 200 28.12 -2.11 9.56
C PRO A 200 29.30 -2.06 8.58
N SER A 201 30.41 -2.73 8.90
CA SER A 201 31.46 -2.95 7.90
C SER A 201 30.89 -3.80 6.74
N SER A 202 31.42 -3.63 5.52
CA SER A 202 30.97 -4.40 4.34
C SER A 202 31.02 -5.91 4.60
N GLU A 203 32.08 -6.38 5.28
CA GLU A 203 32.24 -7.78 5.68
C GLU A 203 31.14 -8.25 6.65
N LEU A 204 30.74 -7.41 7.62
CA LEU A 204 29.65 -7.74 8.54
C LEU A 204 28.29 -7.75 7.84
N HIS A 205 28.09 -6.85 6.88
CA HIS A 205 26.89 -6.82 6.06
C HIS A 205 26.76 -8.10 5.23
N GLU A 206 27.82 -8.55 4.55
CA GLU A 206 27.85 -9.82 3.80
C GLU A 206 27.52 -11.03 4.70
N LEU A 207 28.07 -11.08 5.93
CA LEU A 207 27.74 -12.13 6.90
C LEU A 207 26.27 -12.07 7.36
N THR A 208 25.73 -10.86 7.50
CA THR A 208 24.33 -10.66 7.86
C THR A 208 23.42 -11.16 6.74
N VAL A 209 23.74 -10.83 5.48
CA VAL A 209 23.08 -11.36 4.27
C VAL A 209 23.13 -12.88 4.25
N GLU A 210 24.29 -13.50 4.43
CA GLU A 210 24.45 -14.96 4.45
C GLU A 210 23.57 -15.62 5.52
N VAL A 211 23.66 -15.18 6.78
CA VAL A 211 22.90 -15.79 7.88
C VAL A 211 21.40 -15.68 7.67
N HIS A 212 20.92 -14.50 7.23
CA HIS A 212 19.51 -14.28 7.00
C HIS A 212 18.99 -15.11 5.82
N ARG A 213 19.71 -15.12 4.68
CA ARG A 213 19.38 -15.92 3.51
C ARG A 213 19.28 -17.39 3.89
N ASP A 214 20.28 -17.89 4.60
CA ASP A 214 20.31 -19.31 4.96
C ASP A 214 19.19 -19.65 5.95
N SER A 215 18.83 -18.77 6.89
CA SER A 215 17.65 -18.97 7.75
C SER A 215 16.36 -19.07 6.93
N LEU A 216 16.16 -18.17 5.97
CA LEU A 216 14.96 -18.11 5.13
C LEU A 216 14.82 -19.26 4.15
N MET A 217 15.94 -19.73 3.59
CA MET A 217 15.96 -20.69 2.49
C MET A 217 16.21 -22.13 2.96
N THR A 218 16.50 -22.36 4.24
CA THR A 218 16.70 -23.71 4.78
C THR A 218 15.34 -24.36 5.11
N PRO A 219 15.03 -25.53 4.51
CA PRO A 219 13.86 -26.32 4.90
C PRO A 219 13.84 -26.70 6.38
N HIS A 220 12.70 -26.53 7.05
CA HIS A 220 12.56 -26.85 8.47
C HIS A 220 11.59 -28.01 8.70
N VAL A 221 11.96 -28.95 9.57
CA VAL A 221 11.15 -30.15 9.85
C VAL A 221 9.80 -29.80 10.50
N THR A 222 9.77 -28.76 11.34
CA THR A 222 8.52 -28.29 11.97
C THR A 222 7.56 -27.66 10.96
N LEU A 223 8.08 -27.21 9.82
CA LEU A 223 7.32 -26.65 8.70
C LEU A 223 7.06 -27.71 7.61
N ALA A 224 7.09 -28.99 7.97
CA ALA A 224 6.91 -30.11 7.05
C ALA A 224 7.88 -30.10 5.85
N GLY A 225 9.09 -29.56 6.03
CA GLY A 225 10.12 -29.45 4.99
C GLY A 225 9.97 -28.22 4.09
N ARG A 226 9.07 -27.29 4.40
CA ARG A 226 9.04 -25.95 3.80
C ARG A 226 10.13 -25.07 4.41
N CYS A 227 10.56 -24.06 3.66
CA CYS A 227 11.45 -23.02 4.18
C CYS A 227 10.62 -21.86 4.77
N PRO A 228 11.16 -21.07 5.72
CA PRO A 228 10.45 -19.91 6.28
C PRO A 228 9.95 -18.94 5.21
N ARG A 229 10.73 -18.73 4.13
CA ARG A 229 10.30 -17.89 3.00
C ARG A 229 8.99 -18.34 2.38
N ASP A 230 8.74 -19.65 2.29
CA ASP A 230 7.48 -20.16 1.73
C ASP A 230 6.24 -19.69 2.51
N LEU A 231 6.40 -19.32 3.79
CA LEU A 231 5.31 -18.84 4.65
C LEU A 231 5.02 -17.34 4.50
N LEU A 232 5.97 -16.58 3.94
CA LEU A 232 5.90 -15.13 3.77
C LEU A 232 5.11 -14.73 2.53
N HIS A 233 5.05 -15.60 1.52
CA HIS A 233 4.41 -15.33 0.24
C HIS A 233 3.10 -16.13 0.07
N GLY A 234 2.27 -15.69 -0.89
CA GLY A 234 1.15 -16.47 -1.39
C GLY A 234 -0.14 -15.68 -1.61
N ALA A 235 -0.28 -14.50 -0.99
CA ALA A 235 -1.45 -13.64 -1.22
C ALA A 235 -1.23 -12.15 -0.93
N HIS A 236 0.02 -11.65 -0.87
CA HIS A 236 0.27 -10.25 -0.53
C HIS A 236 -0.41 -9.29 -1.53
N GLU A 237 -0.44 -9.59 -2.83
CA GLU A 237 -1.11 -8.74 -3.83
C GLU A 237 -2.62 -8.63 -3.58
N TRP A 238 -3.23 -9.73 -3.14
CA TRP A 238 -4.64 -9.73 -2.76
C TRP A 238 -4.86 -8.89 -1.49
N SER A 239 -4.06 -9.11 -0.44
CA SER A 239 -4.13 -8.33 0.79
C SER A 239 -3.94 -6.83 0.53
N ASP A 240 -2.93 -6.46 -0.27
CA ASP A 240 -2.64 -5.07 -0.67
C ASP A 240 -3.83 -4.46 -1.43
N ALA A 241 -4.47 -5.24 -2.31
CA ALA A 241 -5.64 -4.77 -3.05
C ALA A 241 -6.90 -4.59 -2.16
N ILE A 242 -7.06 -5.39 -1.09
CA ILE A 242 -8.13 -5.17 -0.09
C ILE A 242 -7.86 -3.91 0.72
N ILE A 243 -6.61 -3.73 1.18
CA ILE A 243 -6.15 -2.54 1.91
C ILE A 243 -6.40 -1.28 1.07
N TRP A 244 -6.02 -1.31 -0.20
CA TRP A 244 -6.30 -0.24 -1.16
C TRP A 244 -7.80 0.01 -1.34
N GLY A 245 -8.60 -1.04 -1.41
CA GLY A 245 -10.07 -0.95 -1.46
C GLY A 245 -10.67 -0.20 -0.27
N GLN A 246 -10.15 -0.43 0.93
CA GLN A 246 -10.58 0.30 2.14
C GLN A 246 -10.13 1.76 2.11
N ARG A 247 -8.92 2.04 1.62
CA ARG A 247 -8.43 3.41 1.42
C ARG A 247 -9.34 4.21 0.49
N MET A 248 -9.64 3.70 -0.70
CA MET A 248 -10.49 4.39 -1.69
C MET A 248 -11.85 4.78 -1.09
N ARG A 249 -12.39 3.91 -0.23
CA ARG A 249 -13.69 4.16 0.41
C ARG A 249 -13.64 5.13 1.55
N PHE A 250 -12.56 5.10 2.32
CA PHE A 250 -12.33 6.10 3.34
C PHE A 250 -12.16 7.50 2.72
N GLU A 251 -11.43 7.60 1.61
CA GLU A 251 -11.28 8.85 0.86
C GLU A 251 -12.63 9.35 0.30
N ASP A 252 -13.59 8.46 0.03
CA ASP A 252 -14.99 8.76 -0.32
C ASP A 252 -15.90 9.03 0.91
N GLY A 253 -15.36 9.00 2.13
CA GLY A 253 -16.06 9.35 3.36
C GLY A 253 -16.66 8.17 4.15
N ALA A 254 -16.37 6.93 3.77
CA ALA A 254 -16.72 5.76 4.57
C ALA A 254 -15.82 5.64 5.82
N PRO A 255 -16.28 5.01 6.92
CA PRO A 255 -15.43 4.77 8.07
C PRO A 255 -14.36 3.71 7.77
N MET A 256 -13.14 3.92 8.27
CA MET A 256 -12.11 2.89 8.29
C MET A 256 -12.51 1.79 9.27
N THR A 257 -12.80 0.58 8.78
CA THR A 257 -13.31 -0.52 9.60
C THR A 257 -12.39 -1.72 9.48
N ALA A 258 -11.83 -2.20 10.59
CA ALA A 258 -10.91 -3.33 10.61
C ALA A 258 -11.61 -4.67 10.30
N ALA A 259 -10.90 -5.60 9.65
CA ALA A 259 -11.37 -6.97 9.44
C ALA A 259 -11.43 -7.69 10.79
N PRO A 260 -12.51 -8.40 11.17
CA PRO A 260 -12.60 -9.16 12.43
C PRO A 260 -11.43 -10.15 12.65
N ASP A 261 -11.08 -10.36 13.91
CA ASP A 261 -9.93 -11.15 14.42
C ASP A 261 -10.39 -12.47 15.02
N ASP A 262 -11.69 -12.64 15.18
CA ASP A 262 -12.35 -13.85 15.65
C ASP A 262 -12.87 -14.74 14.49
N VAL A 263 -12.38 -14.51 13.27
CA VAL A 263 -12.72 -15.31 12.08
C VAL A 263 -11.88 -16.59 12.00
N ILE A 264 -12.42 -17.59 11.31
CA ILE A 264 -11.75 -18.87 11.09
C ILE A 264 -10.48 -18.64 10.27
N GLY A 265 -9.35 -19.05 10.85
CA GLY A 265 -8.05 -18.96 10.19
C GLY A 265 -7.38 -17.59 10.30
N PHE A 266 -7.85 -16.69 11.16
CA PHE A 266 -7.18 -15.40 11.39
C PHE A 266 -5.70 -15.54 11.82
N ASP A 267 -5.37 -16.57 12.60
CA ASP A 267 -4.01 -16.79 13.11
C ASP A 267 -3.02 -17.23 12.02
N ASN A 268 -3.50 -18.00 11.03
CA ASN A 268 -2.69 -18.61 9.98
C ASN A 268 -2.99 -18.05 8.58
N ALA A 269 -3.81 -17.00 8.49
CA ALA A 269 -4.11 -16.29 7.26
C ALA A 269 -2.82 -15.80 6.56
N PRO A 270 -2.83 -15.69 5.21
CA PRO A 270 -1.69 -15.19 4.45
C PRO A 270 -1.19 -13.83 4.96
N MET A 271 0.11 -13.60 4.89
CA MET A 271 0.71 -12.31 5.22
C MET A 271 0.46 -11.28 4.12
N GLY A 272 0.26 -10.02 4.51
CA GLY A 272 0.37 -8.87 3.62
C GLY A 272 1.83 -8.47 3.39
N ARG A 273 2.06 -7.57 2.43
CA ARG A 273 3.42 -7.11 2.10
C ARG A 273 4.14 -6.45 3.27
N GLU A 274 3.45 -5.56 3.98
CA GLU A 274 4.05 -4.85 5.12
C GLU A 274 4.44 -5.81 6.26
N GLU A 275 3.61 -6.81 6.55
CA GLU A 275 3.91 -7.83 7.56
C GLU A 275 5.17 -8.62 7.21
N MET A 276 5.32 -8.95 5.92
CA MET A 276 6.51 -9.60 5.38
C MET A 276 7.75 -8.71 5.54
N ILE A 277 7.66 -7.43 5.16
CA ILE A 277 8.78 -6.47 5.28
C ILE A 277 9.23 -6.34 6.74
N VAL A 278 8.28 -6.18 7.67
CA VAL A 278 8.54 -6.12 9.11
C VAL A 278 9.26 -7.38 9.61
N TYR A 279 8.90 -8.57 9.11
CA TYR A 279 9.61 -9.80 9.44
C TYR A 279 11.09 -9.75 9.01
N PHE A 280 11.37 -9.27 7.79
CA PHE A 280 12.73 -9.14 7.30
C PHE A 280 13.55 -8.17 8.16
N ASP A 281 12.99 -7.00 8.48
CA ASP A 281 13.64 -5.98 9.30
C ASP A 281 13.93 -6.50 10.72
N LEU A 282 12.98 -7.22 11.30
CA LEU A 282 13.16 -7.86 12.60
C LEU A 282 14.35 -8.83 12.59
N CYS A 283 14.45 -9.68 11.57
CA CYS A 283 15.56 -10.61 11.44
C CYS A 283 16.90 -9.87 11.34
N ARG A 284 16.97 -8.76 10.59
CA ARG A 284 18.17 -7.92 10.49
C ARG A 284 18.56 -7.32 11.83
N GLU A 285 17.60 -6.77 12.58
CA GLU A 285 17.86 -6.21 13.90
C GLU A 285 18.35 -7.28 14.90
N VAL A 286 17.70 -8.44 14.93
CA VAL A 286 18.08 -9.57 15.80
C VAL A 286 19.49 -10.07 15.46
N ILE A 287 19.81 -10.22 14.17
CA ILE A 287 21.14 -10.65 13.72
C ILE A 287 22.20 -9.63 14.14
N GLN A 288 21.93 -8.34 13.91
CA GLN A 288 22.83 -7.25 14.29
C GLN A 288 23.09 -7.21 15.80
N ALA A 289 22.04 -7.36 16.62
CA ALA A 289 22.18 -7.46 18.06
C ALA A 289 23.01 -8.67 18.48
N GLY A 290 22.85 -9.81 17.79
CA GLY A 290 23.65 -11.01 17.99
C GLY A 290 25.13 -10.81 17.69
N TRP A 291 25.48 -10.07 16.63
CA TRP A 291 26.86 -9.68 16.35
C TRP A 291 27.47 -8.85 17.47
N LEU A 292 26.74 -7.83 17.93
CA LEU A 292 27.17 -6.98 19.04
C LEU A 292 27.34 -7.77 20.34
N TRP A 293 26.51 -8.78 20.57
CA TRP A 293 26.61 -9.66 21.73
C TRP A 293 27.88 -10.54 21.66
N CYS A 294 28.10 -11.21 20.53
CA CYS A 294 29.27 -12.07 20.31
C CYS A 294 30.59 -11.29 20.46
N ALA A 295 30.63 -10.07 19.93
CA ALA A 295 31.79 -9.18 19.99
C ALA A 295 32.23 -8.80 21.40
N LYS A 296 31.25 -8.62 22.30
CA LYS A 296 31.51 -8.27 23.71
C LYS A 296 32.05 -9.46 24.51
N GLY A 297 32.04 -10.67 23.95
CA GLY A 297 32.45 -11.89 24.63
C GLY A 297 31.59 -12.22 25.86
N ILE A 298 30.34 -11.74 25.89
CA ILE A 298 29.39 -11.96 26.99
C ILE A 298 28.71 -13.30 26.75
N GLY A 299 28.87 -14.28 27.63
CA GLY A 299 28.18 -15.58 27.54
C GLY A 299 28.63 -16.43 26.33
N HIS A 300 28.59 -17.75 26.45
CA HIS A 300 28.98 -18.65 25.34
C HIS A 300 27.97 -19.75 25.09
N THR A 301 26.80 -19.67 25.72
CA THR A 301 25.75 -20.66 25.53
C THR A 301 24.69 -20.15 24.57
N LYS A 302 24.12 -21.08 23.80
CA LYS A 302 22.97 -20.79 22.94
C LYS A 302 21.81 -20.21 23.74
N GLN A 303 21.58 -20.73 24.94
CA GLN A 303 20.45 -20.34 25.79
C GLN A 303 20.54 -18.88 26.24
N GLU A 304 21.73 -18.40 26.58
CA GLU A 304 21.95 -16.99 26.95
C GLU A 304 21.70 -16.06 25.76
N LEU A 305 22.18 -16.43 24.57
CA LEU A 305 21.96 -15.64 23.36
C LEU A 305 20.47 -15.64 22.97
N VAL A 306 19.78 -16.79 23.02
CA VAL A 306 18.35 -16.89 22.72
C VAL A 306 17.52 -16.01 23.65
N ALA A 307 17.82 -16.00 24.95
CA ALA A 307 17.15 -15.13 25.90
C ALA A 307 17.37 -13.64 25.55
N PHE A 308 18.62 -13.24 25.30
CA PHE A 308 18.95 -11.87 24.91
C PHE A 308 18.25 -11.44 23.60
N LEU A 309 18.27 -12.29 22.58
CA LEU A 309 17.64 -11.99 21.29
C LEU A 309 16.11 -11.96 21.37
N SER A 310 15.51 -12.74 22.27
CA SER A 310 14.07 -12.66 22.54
C SER A 310 13.71 -11.30 23.16
N ASP A 311 14.50 -10.81 24.11
CA ASP A 311 14.30 -9.48 24.71
C ASP A 311 14.47 -8.37 23.65
N VAL A 312 15.43 -8.50 22.73
CA VAL A 312 15.63 -7.55 21.62
C VAL A 312 14.43 -7.55 20.69
N ARG A 313 13.94 -8.72 20.28
CA ARG A 313 12.73 -8.83 19.45
C ARG A 313 11.54 -8.15 20.14
N ASP A 314 11.28 -8.51 21.39
CA ASP A 314 10.10 -8.01 22.11
C ASP A 314 10.15 -6.50 22.31
N ALA A 315 11.34 -5.95 22.59
CA ALA A 315 11.54 -4.50 22.65
C ALA A 315 11.29 -3.84 21.28
N TRP A 316 11.90 -4.38 20.21
CA TRP A 316 11.77 -3.83 18.86
C TRP A 316 10.32 -3.81 18.37
N MET A 317 9.55 -4.86 18.66
CA MET A 317 8.13 -4.96 18.27
C MET A 317 7.24 -3.88 18.90
N GLU A 318 7.65 -3.34 20.06
CA GLU A 318 6.89 -2.34 20.82
C GLU A 318 7.45 -0.91 20.66
N GLU A 319 8.66 -0.77 20.13
CA GLU A 319 9.31 0.53 19.94
C GLU A 319 8.89 1.16 18.60
N PRO A 320 8.42 2.43 18.59
CA PRO A 320 8.07 3.13 17.37
C PRO A 320 9.29 3.38 16.45
N PHE A 321 9.12 3.20 15.13
CA PHE A 321 10.14 3.60 14.14
C PHE A 321 10.19 5.11 13.97
N GLU A 322 11.28 5.78 14.35
CA GLU A 322 11.55 7.20 14.03
C GLU A 322 10.32 8.15 14.10
N GLY A 323 9.43 7.94 15.08
CA GLY A 323 8.22 8.74 15.29
C GLY A 323 6.94 8.24 14.60
N GLY A 324 6.98 7.11 13.90
CA GLY A 324 5.85 6.34 13.35
C GLY A 324 5.18 5.40 14.36
N SER A 325 4.52 4.36 13.87
CA SER A 325 3.93 3.30 14.72
C SER A 325 4.91 2.15 15.02
N PRO A 326 4.70 1.42 16.15
CA PRO A 326 5.50 0.23 16.45
C PRO A 326 5.24 -0.90 15.43
N PRO A 327 6.21 -1.79 15.18
CA PRO A 327 6.07 -2.92 14.26
C PRO A 327 4.85 -3.81 14.56
N SER A 328 4.52 -4.02 15.84
CA SER A 328 3.33 -4.79 16.24
C SER A 328 2.02 -4.20 15.70
N PHE A 329 1.91 -2.87 15.65
CA PHE A 329 0.76 -2.17 15.07
C PHE A 329 0.72 -2.29 13.55
N ILE A 330 1.88 -2.25 12.88
CA ILE A 330 1.98 -2.43 11.42
C ILE A 330 1.51 -3.83 11.03
N ILE A 331 1.98 -4.85 11.75
CA ILE A 331 1.55 -6.24 11.59
C ILE A 331 0.03 -6.35 11.79
N GLU A 332 -0.51 -5.76 12.85
CA GLU A 332 -1.94 -5.82 13.12
C GLU A 332 -2.76 -5.14 12.02
N CYS A 333 -2.36 -3.96 11.54
CA CYS A 333 -3.00 -3.29 10.40
C CYS A 333 -3.00 -4.17 9.15
N SER A 334 -1.88 -4.82 8.85
CA SER A 334 -1.76 -5.74 7.72
C SER A 334 -2.70 -6.94 7.86
N ARG A 335 -2.76 -7.57 9.04
CA ARG A 335 -3.67 -8.70 9.34
C ARG A 335 -5.13 -8.30 9.29
N ARG A 336 -5.46 -7.10 9.76
CA ARG A 336 -6.80 -6.52 9.77
C ARG A 336 -7.17 -5.87 8.43
N ARG A 337 -6.28 -5.97 7.41
CA ARG A 337 -6.44 -5.48 6.04
C ARG A 337 -6.93 -4.03 5.99
N ILE A 338 -6.21 -3.16 6.68
CA ILE A 338 -6.46 -1.73 6.73
C ILE A 338 -5.20 -0.93 6.38
N PRO A 339 -5.33 0.20 5.69
CA PRO A 339 -4.22 1.11 5.46
C PRO A 339 -3.89 1.89 6.74
N ARG A 340 -2.63 2.27 6.88
CA ARG A 340 -2.13 3.04 8.02
C ARG A 340 -2.22 4.53 7.74
N GLY A 341 -3.37 5.12 8.08
CA GLY A 341 -3.65 6.55 7.88
C GLY A 341 -3.29 7.38 9.11
N SER A 342 -2.51 8.44 8.94
CA SER A 342 -2.05 9.30 10.03
C SER A 342 -3.25 9.88 10.80
N GLN A 343 -3.32 9.56 12.10
CA GLN A 343 -4.39 9.95 13.03
C GLN A 343 -5.80 9.51 12.61
N VAL A 344 -5.94 8.50 11.75
CA VAL A 344 -7.24 7.97 11.34
C VAL A 344 -7.77 7.01 12.40
N PRO A 345 -8.95 7.27 12.99
CA PRO A 345 -9.61 6.29 13.86
C PRO A 345 -10.05 5.06 13.07
N ILE A 346 -9.72 3.88 13.59
CA ILE A 346 -10.07 2.60 12.97
C ILE A 346 -11.13 1.91 13.83
N VAL A 347 -12.29 1.64 13.26
CA VAL A 347 -13.35 0.88 13.95
C VAL A 347 -12.87 -0.55 14.17
N GLY A 348 -12.85 -0.98 15.43
CA GLY A 348 -12.39 -2.31 15.82
C GLY A 348 -10.91 -2.40 16.19
N MET A 349 -10.20 -1.27 16.35
CA MET A 349 -8.84 -1.20 16.88
C MET A 349 -8.70 -0.02 17.84
N ASP A 350 -7.91 -0.20 18.91
CA ASP A 350 -7.70 0.84 19.94
C ASP A 350 -6.53 1.79 19.62
N GLY A 351 -5.68 1.43 18.65
CA GLY A 351 -4.53 2.23 18.19
C GLY A 351 -4.83 3.03 16.93
N VAL A 352 -4.03 4.07 16.69
CA VAL A 352 -4.02 4.85 15.44
C VAL A 352 -2.59 5.02 14.96
N GLU A 353 -2.39 5.11 13.65
CA GLU A 353 -1.08 5.46 13.11
C GLU A 353 -0.72 6.87 13.56
N SER A 354 0.42 7.01 14.23
CA SER A 354 0.97 8.32 14.55
C SER A 354 2.18 8.55 13.67
N GLU A 355 1.98 9.21 12.53
CA GLU A 355 3.11 9.66 11.73
C GLU A 355 3.63 10.98 12.33
N GLN A 356 4.76 10.94 13.04
CA GLN A 356 5.54 12.14 13.28
C GLN A 356 6.43 12.34 12.07
N HIS A 357 5.87 12.96 11.01
CA HIS A 357 6.73 13.56 10.01
C HIS A 357 7.60 14.59 10.75
N MET A 358 8.88 14.29 10.96
CA MET A 358 9.80 15.25 11.54
C MET A 358 9.97 16.37 10.53
N ASN A 359 9.36 17.53 10.81
CA ASN A 359 9.55 18.78 10.07
C ASN A 359 10.99 19.33 10.30
N ASP A 360 12.01 18.52 10.05
CA ASP A 360 13.40 18.83 10.39
C ASP A 360 14.21 19.30 9.18
N CYS A 361 13.67 19.17 7.96
CA CYS A 361 14.18 19.90 6.81
C CYS A 361 13.24 21.06 6.53
N ASP A 362 13.76 22.29 6.40
CA ASP A 362 13.04 23.49 5.97
C ASP A 362 12.56 23.33 4.50
N CYS A 363 11.80 22.27 4.22
CA CYS A 363 11.35 21.84 2.92
C CYS A 363 9.88 22.23 2.74
N PRO A 364 9.53 22.94 1.65
CA PRO A 364 8.16 23.37 1.39
C PRO A 364 7.21 22.19 1.16
N ILE A 365 7.73 21.03 0.74
CA ILE A 365 6.93 19.81 0.57
C ILE A 365 6.53 19.23 1.94
N CYS A 366 7.49 19.15 2.87
CA CYS A 366 7.25 18.71 4.25
C CYS A 366 6.22 19.60 4.95
N ASP A 367 6.32 20.92 4.74
CA ASP A 367 5.34 21.86 5.24
C ASP A 367 3.93 21.66 4.64
N MET A 368 3.85 21.41 3.32
CA MET A 368 2.57 21.09 2.68
C MET A 368 1.95 19.80 3.23
N MET A 369 2.75 18.76 3.44
CA MET A 369 2.30 17.51 4.06
C MET A 369 1.82 17.75 5.49
N ALA A 370 2.60 18.46 6.31
CA ALA A 370 2.24 18.78 7.70
C ALA A 370 0.99 19.68 7.80
N SER A 371 0.74 20.54 6.80
CA SER A 371 -0.47 21.37 6.74
C SER A 371 -1.75 20.58 6.41
N GLY A 372 -1.65 19.29 6.08
CA GLY A 372 -2.78 18.45 5.67
C GLY A 372 -3.31 18.77 4.27
N MET A 373 -2.52 19.45 3.43
CA MET A 373 -2.96 19.89 2.10
C MET A 373 -3.36 18.72 1.19
N PHE A 374 -2.71 17.58 1.34
CA PHE A 374 -2.98 16.37 0.55
C PHE A 374 -4.09 15.50 1.16
N GLY A 375 -4.81 16.01 2.15
CA GLY A 375 -5.76 15.22 2.93
C GLY A 375 -5.04 14.29 3.91
N VAL A 376 -5.65 13.15 4.17
CA VAL A 376 -5.08 12.14 5.08
C VAL A 376 -3.91 11.45 4.39
N GLY A 377 -2.73 11.55 5.01
CA GLY A 377 -1.55 10.78 4.62
C GLY A 377 -1.71 9.31 5.01
N PHE A 378 -1.33 8.42 4.09
CA PHE A 378 -1.24 6.99 4.35
C PHE A 378 0.20 6.53 4.19
N THR A 379 0.71 5.84 5.20
CA THR A 379 2.06 5.28 5.20
C THR A 379 2.00 3.84 4.70
N SER A 380 2.95 3.45 3.86
CA SER A 380 3.12 2.07 3.41
C SER A 380 4.59 1.70 3.32
N LEU A 381 4.94 0.48 3.71
CA LEU A 381 6.27 -0.09 3.46
C LEU A 381 6.30 -0.70 2.05
N ASP A 382 7.20 -0.20 1.19
CA ASP A 382 7.32 -0.67 -0.20
C ASP A 382 8.24 -1.90 -0.33
N GLY A 383 9.18 -2.06 0.61
CA GLY A 383 10.16 -3.14 0.64
C GLY A 383 11.34 -2.92 -0.30
N HIS A 384 11.56 -1.68 -0.80
CA HIS A 384 12.64 -1.41 -1.75
C HIS A 384 14.01 -1.81 -1.22
N HIS A 385 14.27 -1.60 0.06
CA HIS A 385 15.54 -1.94 0.69
C HIS A 385 15.84 -3.44 0.69
N LEU A 386 14.82 -4.30 0.56
CA LEU A 386 15.01 -5.75 0.49
C LEU A 386 15.63 -6.19 -0.85
N GLU A 387 15.41 -5.42 -1.91
CA GLU A 387 15.94 -5.72 -3.24
C GLU A 387 17.40 -5.25 -3.41
N LEU A 388 17.90 -4.39 -2.51
CA LEU A 388 19.27 -3.85 -2.56
C LEU A 388 20.35 -4.92 -2.37
N ASP A 389 20.03 -6.01 -1.68
CA ASP A 389 20.94 -7.14 -1.46
C ASP A 389 21.13 -8.00 -2.73
N GLY A 390 20.28 -7.82 -3.76
CA GLY A 390 20.38 -8.54 -5.04
C GLY A 390 20.17 -10.05 -4.94
N GLU A 391 19.39 -10.50 -3.94
CA GLU A 391 19.22 -11.91 -3.58
C GLU A 391 17.74 -12.30 -3.55
N PHE A 392 17.37 -13.37 -4.27
CA PHE A 392 15.98 -13.87 -4.33
C PHE A 392 15.38 -14.17 -2.94
N ALA A 393 16.21 -14.55 -1.97
CA ALA A 393 15.75 -14.87 -0.62
C ALA A 393 15.04 -13.69 0.05
N PHE A 394 15.42 -12.45 -0.26
CA PHE A 394 14.80 -11.24 0.30
C PHE A 394 13.80 -10.59 -0.65
N SER A 395 13.73 -11.06 -1.90
CA SER A 395 12.82 -10.48 -2.87
C SER A 395 11.36 -10.64 -2.46
N THR A 396 10.57 -9.62 -2.78
CA THR A 396 9.12 -9.62 -2.60
C THR A 396 8.39 -10.62 -3.52
N HIS A 397 9.02 -11.05 -4.62
CA HIS A 397 8.46 -12.03 -5.56
C HIS A 397 8.29 -13.41 -4.95
N GLN A 398 7.18 -14.09 -5.21
CA GLN A 398 7.01 -15.46 -4.74
C GLN A 398 7.97 -16.43 -5.44
N PHE A 399 8.14 -16.29 -6.75
CA PHE A 399 8.87 -17.23 -7.61
C PHE A 399 10.17 -16.64 -8.12
N VAL A 400 11.19 -17.49 -8.24
CA VAL A 400 12.53 -17.08 -8.69
C VAL A 400 12.51 -16.63 -10.15
N GLU A 401 11.62 -17.18 -10.95
CA GLU A 401 11.44 -16.83 -12.35
C GLU A 401 10.92 -15.40 -12.52
N ASP A 402 10.02 -14.96 -11.63
CA ASP A 402 9.47 -13.60 -11.66
C ASP A 402 10.52 -12.58 -11.24
N TRP A 403 11.24 -12.88 -10.15
CA TRP A 403 12.39 -12.07 -9.73
C TRP A 403 13.46 -11.98 -10.81
N GLN A 404 13.86 -13.10 -11.41
CA GLN A 404 14.90 -13.10 -12.44
C GLN A 404 14.48 -12.29 -13.67
N ARG A 405 13.19 -12.34 -14.07
CA ARG A 405 12.66 -11.52 -15.15
C ARG A 405 12.78 -10.04 -14.83
N GLU A 406 12.40 -9.62 -13.62
CA GLU A 406 12.53 -8.22 -13.21
C GLU A 406 13.99 -7.77 -13.17
N GLN A 407 14.90 -8.62 -12.65
CA GLN A 407 16.34 -8.34 -12.65
C GLN A 407 16.90 -8.21 -14.09
N ASP A 408 16.40 -9.01 -15.03
CA ASP A 408 16.77 -8.89 -16.44
C ASP A 408 16.27 -7.57 -17.05
N GLU A 409 15.05 -7.14 -16.71
CA GLU A 409 14.47 -5.86 -17.14
C GLU A 409 15.24 -4.67 -16.57
N TYR A 410 15.59 -4.67 -15.28
CA TYR A 410 16.41 -3.62 -14.68
C TYR A 410 17.80 -3.54 -15.30
N ARG A 411 18.44 -4.69 -15.58
CA ARG A 411 19.74 -4.70 -16.28
C ARG A 411 19.62 -4.12 -17.68
N ALA A 412 18.61 -4.50 -18.45
CA ALA A 412 18.38 -3.97 -19.79
C ALA A 412 18.10 -2.47 -19.77
N PHE A 413 17.32 -2.00 -18.79
CA PHE A 413 17.05 -0.56 -18.60
C PHE A 413 18.34 0.20 -18.22
N GLY A 414 19.16 -0.35 -17.32
CA GLY A 414 20.46 0.24 -16.96
C GLY A 414 21.39 0.37 -18.17
N GLU A 415 21.51 -0.69 -18.98
CA GLU A 415 22.31 -0.66 -20.22
C GLU A 415 21.79 0.38 -21.23
N GLU A 416 20.47 0.57 -21.32
CA GLU A 416 19.84 1.60 -22.15
C GLU A 416 20.17 3.01 -21.65
N MET A 417 20.02 3.25 -20.34
CA MET A 417 20.29 4.55 -19.72
C MET A 417 21.77 4.93 -19.82
N ASP A 418 22.68 3.99 -19.60
CA ASP A 418 24.12 4.18 -19.78
C ASP A 418 24.46 4.55 -21.22
N ARG A 419 23.79 3.91 -22.20
CA ARG A 419 23.96 4.25 -23.62
C ARG A 419 23.47 5.66 -23.92
N MET A 420 22.27 6.02 -23.45
CA MET A 420 21.72 7.37 -23.64
C MET A 420 22.59 8.45 -23.01
N GLN A 421 23.11 8.18 -21.81
CA GLN A 421 24.00 9.10 -21.10
C GLN A 421 25.33 9.25 -21.87
N ALA A 422 25.93 8.16 -22.35
CA ALA A 422 27.14 8.21 -23.16
C ALA A 422 26.93 8.96 -24.49
N GLU A 423 25.78 8.76 -25.15
CA GLU A 423 25.41 9.51 -26.36
C GLU A 423 25.25 11.00 -26.07
N ARG A 424 24.62 11.36 -24.94
CA ARG A 424 24.46 12.75 -24.51
C ARG A 424 25.80 13.40 -24.20
N GLU A 425 26.67 12.74 -23.45
CA GLU A 425 28.02 13.21 -23.14
C GLU A 425 28.85 13.41 -24.43
N ALA A 426 28.72 12.50 -25.39
CA ALA A 426 29.36 12.63 -26.69
C ALA A 426 28.83 13.84 -27.49
N ARG A 427 27.52 14.11 -27.49
CA ARG A 427 26.92 15.29 -28.14
C ARG A 427 27.37 16.60 -27.48
N ILE A 428 27.44 16.64 -26.15
CA ILE A 428 27.95 17.79 -25.41
C ILE A 428 29.43 18.02 -25.74
N ALA A 429 30.24 16.97 -25.72
CA ALA A 429 31.66 17.05 -26.08
C ALA A 429 31.89 17.46 -27.54
N ALA A 430 30.96 17.12 -28.45
CA ALA A 430 30.98 17.54 -29.85
C ALA A 430 30.49 18.99 -30.06
N GLY A 431 30.01 19.68 -29.01
CA GLY A 431 29.44 21.02 -29.11
C GLY A 431 28.05 21.07 -29.77
N GLU A 432 27.35 19.93 -29.82
CA GLU A 432 26.01 19.78 -30.41
C GLU A 432 24.87 19.91 -29.37
N GLY A 433 25.19 20.41 -28.17
CA GLY A 433 24.21 20.85 -27.19
C GLY A 433 23.95 22.34 -27.36
N GLU A 434 22.84 22.71 -28.00
CA GLU A 434 22.30 24.06 -27.81
C GLU A 434 21.82 24.14 -26.37
N GLU A 435 22.56 24.83 -25.51
CA GLU A 435 21.96 25.47 -24.34
C GLU A 435 20.96 26.47 -24.90
N ASP A 436 19.70 26.05 -25.03
CA ASP A 436 18.62 26.99 -25.24
C ASP A 436 18.58 27.89 -24.00
N VAL A 437 19.15 29.07 -24.15
CA VAL A 437 19.23 30.10 -23.10
C VAL A 437 17.82 30.51 -22.62
N TYR A 438 16.77 30.17 -23.38
CA TYR A 438 15.38 30.40 -23.05
C TYR A 438 14.65 29.14 -22.55
N ALA A 439 15.29 27.97 -22.51
CA ALA A 439 14.69 26.79 -21.90
C ALA A 439 14.50 27.03 -20.40
N SER A 440 13.34 26.61 -19.91
CA SER A 440 13.07 26.55 -18.46
C SER A 440 14.21 25.82 -17.77
N ALA A 441 14.59 26.31 -16.58
CA ALA A 441 15.58 25.61 -15.74
C ALA A 441 15.13 24.17 -15.41
N TRP A 442 13.84 23.85 -15.62
CA TRP A 442 13.20 22.58 -15.36
C TRP A 442 12.59 21.91 -16.60
N SER A 443 12.94 22.34 -17.82
CA SER A 443 12.33 21.83 -19.06
C SER A 443 12.55 20.32 -19.30
N ASN A 444 13.47 19.69 -18.56
CA ASN A 444 13.88 18.30 -18.78
C ASN A 444 13.37 17.30 -17.73
N THR A 445 12.77 17.77 -16.63
CA THR A 445 12.53 16.92 -15.44
C THR A 445 11.06 16.77 -15.05
N MET A 446 10.15 17.62 -15.55
CA MET A 446 8.72 17.56 -15.23
C MET A 446 7.89 17.80 -16.49
N THR A 447 6.91 16.94 -16.77
CA THR A 447 5.97 17.16 -17.86
C THR A 447 5.25 18.51 -17.69
N GLU A 448 5.00 19.24 -18.79
CA GLU A 448 4.31 20.55 -18.73
C GLU A 448 2.85 20.43 -18.25
N GLY A 449 2.30 19.22 -18.23
CA GLY A 449 0.93 18.94 -17.78
C GLY A 449 0.67 19.27 -16.31
N LYS A 450 -0.61 19.35 -15.97
CA LYS A 450 -1.08 19.41 -14.57
C LYS A 450 -0.75 18.08 -13.89
N LEU A 451 -0.28 18.15 -12.65
CA LEU A 451 -0.13 16.94 -11.84
C LEU A 451 -1.53 16.48 -11.36
N PRO A 452 -1.85 15.18 -11.40
CA PRO A 452 -3.05 14.66 -10.76
C PRO A 452 -3.10 15.08 -9.28
N GLY A 453 -4.24 15.58 -8.82
CA GLY A 453 -4.39 16.06 -7.43
C GLY A 453 -3.78 17.43 -7.12
N ASP A 454 -3.15 18.12 -8.08
CA ASP A 454 -2.63 19.49 -7.91
C ASP A 454 -3.36 20.50 -8.83
N PRO A 455 -4.67 20.74 -8.61
CA PRO A 455 -5.45 21.60 -9.50
C PRO A 455 -4.98 23.06 -9.51
N LEU A 456 -4.24 23.48 -8.48
CA LEU A 456 -3.71 24.84 -8.31
C LEU A 456 -2.23 24.97 -8.68
N GLY A 457 -1.55 23.88 -9.07
CA GLY A 457 -0.13 23.90 -9.45
C GLY A 457 0.86 24.14 -8.30
N HIS A 458 0.39 24.08 -7.06
CA HIS A 458 1.18 24.38 -5.87
C HIS A 458 2.21 23.29 -5.56
N MET A 459 1.91 22.02 -5.85
CA MET A 459 2.86 20.92 -5.69
C MET A 459 4.01 21.03 -6.70
N LYS A 460 3.69 21.41 -7.94
CA LYS A 460 4.74 21.66 -8.95
C LYS A 460 5.67 22.79 -8.53
N LEU A 461 5.13 23.84 -7.92
CA LEU A 461 5.93 24.93 -7.37
C LEU A 461 6.74 24.47 -6.16
N SER A 462 6.20 23.68 -5.24
CA SER A 462 6.95 23.27 -4.05
C SER A 462 8.20 22.44 -4.38
N PHE A 463 8.16 21.55 -5.37
CA PHE A 463 9.36 20.85 -5.85
C PHE A 463 10.44 21.80 -6.36
N ARG A 464 10.05 22.82 -7.11
CA ARG A 464 10.98 23.81 -7.67
C ARG A 464 11.56 24.71 -6.58
N LEU A 465 10.74 25.07 -5.58
CA LEU A 465 11.21 25.82 -4.42
C LEU A 465 12.15 24.96 -3.57
N ALA A 466 11.88 23.67 -3.40
CA ALA A 466 12.76 22.74 -2.69
C ALA A 466 14.13 22.64 -3.38
N GLU A 467 14.18 22.66 -4.72
CA GLU A 467 15.45 22.71 -5.45
C GLU A 467 16.22 24.02 -5.22
N ILE A 468 15.51 25.16 -5.23
CA ILE A 468 16.11 26.46 -4.89
C ILE A 468 16.67 26.45 -3.45
N ILE A 469 15.96 25.83 -2.51
CA ILE A 469 16.40 25.71 -1.12
C ILE A 469 17.61 24.78 -1.02
N SER A 470 17.63 23.64 -1.72
CA SER A 470 18.79 22.75 -1.77
C SER A 470 20.04 23.46 -2.31
N ASP A 471 19.90 24.31 -3.32
CA ASP A 471 21.01 25.13 -3.83
C ASP A 471 21.48 26.16 -2.79
N LEU A 472 20.55 26.78 -2.06
CA LEU A 472 20.86 27.71 -0.96
C LEU A 472 21.61 27.01 0.18
N GLU A 473 21.16 25.82 0.59
CA GLU A 473 21.83 24.99 1.61
C GLU A 473 23.23 24.59 1.15
N THR A 474 23.39 24.19 -0.12
CA THR A 474 24.70 23.86 -0.71
C THR A 474 25.64 25.08 -0.72
N ALA A 475 25.09 26.29 -0.83
CA ALA A 475 25.82 27.55 -0.79
C ALA A 475 26.04 28.10 0.63
N ASP A 476 25.74 27.33 1.69
CA ASP A 476 25.80 27.75 3.10
C ASP A 476 24.99 29.03 3.37
N ALA A 477 23.83 29.18 2.72
CA ALA A 477 22.98 30.34 2.90
C ALA A 477 22.47 30.45 4.35
N PRO A 478 22.31 31.68 4.89
CA PRO A 478 21.68 31.87 6.19
C PRO A 478 20.26 31.30 6.26
N ASN A 479 19.96 30.51 7.30
CA ASN A 479 18.65 29.85 7.48
C ASN A 479 17.46 30.82 7.51
N ASP A 480 17.66 32.09 7.85
CA ASP A 480 16.59 33.10 7.82
C ASP A 480 16.09 33.39 6.40
N ILE A 481 16.94 33.26 5.39
CA ILE A 481 16.56 33.38 3.97
C ILE A 481 15.66 32.21 3.56
N ILE A 482 16.10 30.98 3.85
CA ILE A 482 15.35 29.75 3.56
C ILE A 482 13.99 29.79 4.27
N ARG A 483 13.98 30.15 5.55
CA ARG A 483 12.75 30.29 6.34
C ARG A 483 11.82 31.37 5.78
N ALA A 484 12.35 32.52 5.36
CA ALA A 484 11.55 33.58 4.76
C ALA A 484 10.89 33.13 3.45
N LEU A 485 11.62 32.39 2.61
CA LEU A 485 11.08 31.80 1.38
C LEU A 485 9.94 30.82 1.68
N ASN A 486 10.14 29.86 2.59
CA ASN A 486 9.11 28.91 3.00
C ASN A 486 7.87 29.58 3.59
N ILE A 487 8.05 30.57 4.47
CA ILE A 487 6.93 31.33 5.04
C ILE A 487 6.15 32.04 3.94
N SER A 488 6.83 32.79 3.06
CA SER A 488 6.15 33.54 2.00
C SER A 488 5.48 32.63 0.96
N PHE A 489 6.03 31.44 0.72
CA PHE A 489 5.40 30.44 -0.14
C PHE A 489 4.15 29.84 0.50
N ARG A 490 4.20 29.51 1.80
CA ARG A 490 3.03 29.09 2.57
C ARG A 490 1.94 30.16 2.56
N GLU A 491 2.29 31.40 2.87
CA GLU A 491 1.35 32.52 2.85
C GLU A 491 0.71 32.66 1.47
N TYR A 492 1.48 32.64 0.38
CA TYR A 492 0.95 32.66 -0.99
C TYR A 492 -0.05 31.53 -1.26
N ARG A 493 0.30 30.31 -0.85
CA ARG A 493 -0.51 29.10 -1.03
C ARG A 493 -1.82 29.13 -0.24
N GLU A 494 -1.79 29.63 0.98
CA GLU A 494 -2.92 29.64 1.91
C GLU A 494 -3.78 30.91 1.81
N SER A 495 -3.30 31.94 1.10
CA SER A 495 -4.05 33.18 0.89
C SER A 495 -5.32 32.98 0.07
N ASP A 496 -6.38 33.67 0.46
CA ASP A 496 -7.59 33.82 -0.34
C ASP A 496 -7.36 34.76 -1.54
N ASP A 497 -8.36 34.90 -2.40
CA ASP A 497 -8.23 35.72 -3.61
C ASP A 497 -7.98 37.21 -3.33
N GLU A 498 -8.37 37.72 -2.15
CA GLU A 498 -8.17 39.12 -1.75
C GLU A 498 -6.72 39.37 -1.30
N GLU A 499 -6.11 38.39 -0.62
CA GLU A 499 -4.75 38.48 -0.08
C GLU A 499 -3.67 37.93 -1.04
N ARG A 500 -4.07 37.10 -2.03
CA ARG A 500 -3.13 36.36 -2.90
C ARG A 500 -2.14 37.24 -3.65
N GLU A 501 -2.55 38.41 -4.16
CA GLU A 501 -1.63 39.30 -4.87
C GLU A 501 -0.58 39.93 -3.93
N ALA A 502 -0.93 40.19 -2.68
CA ALA A 502 0.00 40.71 -1.69
C ALA A 502 1.02 39.64 -1.27
N SER A 503 0.55 38.42 -0.97
CA SER A 503 1.40 37.29 -0.60
C SER A 503 2.30 36.84 -1.76
N LYS A 504 1.77 36.87 -2.99
CA LYS A 504 2.55 36.68 -4.23
C LYS A 504 3.68 37.69 -4.36
N ALA A 505 3.41 38.97 -4.10
CA ALA A 505 4.43 40.02 -4.15
C ALA A 505 5.51 39.81 -3.06
N ALA A 506 5.12 39.39 -1.86
CA ALA A 506 6.05 39.06 -0.78
C ALA A 506 6.98 37.89 -1.13
N LEU A 507 6.43 36.80 -1.67
CA LEU A 507 7.19 35.65 -2.16
C LEU A 507 8.19 36.06 -3.25
N LYS A 508 7.75 36.86 -4.22
CA LYS A 508 8.62 37.36 -5.29
C LYS A 508 9.78 38.21 -4.76
N ASN A 509 9.50 39.09 -3.80
CA ASN A 509 10.54 39.92 -3.19
C ASN A 509 11.59 39.07 -2.47
N ASN A 510 11.17 38.06 -1.69
CA ASN A 510 12.10 37.17 -1.00
C ASN A 510 12.96 36.35 -1.99
N LEU A 511 12.38 35.87 -3.09
CA LEU A 511 13.12 35.19 -4.16
C LEU A 511 14.14 36.12 -4.83
N GLU A 512 13.79 37.38 -5.09
CA GLU A 512 14.73 38.36 -5.65
C GLU A 512 15.86 38.72 -4.68
N GLU A 513 15.56 38.82 -3.38
CA GLU A 513 16.58 39.04 -2.35
C GLU A 513 17.55 37.86 -2.27
N ALA A 514 17.06 36.62 -2.32
CA ALA A 514 17.91 35.44 -2.42
C ALA A 514 18.77 35.47 -3.70
N ALA A 515 18.20 35.71 -4.87
CA ALA A 515 18.94 35.76 -6.14
C ALA A 515 19.99 36.89 -6.21
N LYS A 516 19.80 38.00 -5.48
CA LYS A 516 20.81 39.07 -5.37
C LYS A 516 22.04 38.62 -4.59
N LEU A 517 21.85 37.77 -3.58
CA LEU A 517 22.93 37.24 -2.74
C LEU A 517 23.58 36.00 -3.37
N PHE A 518 22.81 35.23 -4.15
CA PHE A 518 23.23 33.99 -4.80
C PHE A 518 22.94 34.05 -6.31
N PRO A 519 23.86 34.61 -7.13
CA PRO A 519 23.62 34.86 -8.55
C PRO A 519 23.29 33.63 -9.39
N ASP A 520 23.75 32.45 -8.97
CA ASP A 520 23.49 31.18 -9.66
C ASP A 520 21.99 30.81 -9.64
N LEU A 521 21.22 31.38 -8.71
CA LEU A 521 19.77 31.16 -8.61
C LEU A 521 18.95 32.04 -9.57
N VAL A 522 19.55 33.05 -10.21
CA VAL A 522 18.80 34.06 -10.99
C VAL A 522 17.89 33.42 -12.04
N SER A 523 18.38 32.40 -12.75
CA SER A 523 17.60 31.69 -13.77
C SER A 523 16.41 30.93 -13.15
N LYS A 524 16.66 30.13 -12.11
CA LYS A 524 15.62 29.36 -11.40
C LYS A 524 14.56 30.28 -10.78
N VAL A 525 14.99 31.36 -10.13
CA VAL A 525 14.08 32.35 -9.53
C VAL A 525 13.21 33.01 -10.59
N ALA A 526 13.77 33.46 -11.72
CA ALA A 526 13.00 34.10 -12.78
C ALA A 526 11.92 33.16 -13.36
N ASP A 527 12.28 31.89 -13.59
CA ASP A 527 11.37 30.88 -14.10
C ASP A 527 10.28 30.52 -13.07
N PHE A 528 10.64 30.37 -11.79
CA PHE A 528 9.68 30.16 -10.69
C PHE A 528 8.65 31.29 -10.62
N GLN A 529 9.12 32.54 -10.66
CA GLN A 529 8.25 33.72 -10.65
C GLN A 529 7.32 33.78 -11.86
N SER A 530 7.80 33.37 -13.04
CA SER A 530 6.99 33.29 -14.26
C SER A 530 5.83 32.31 -14.08
N GLN A 531 6.09 31.16 -13.47
CA GLN A 531 5.06 30.14 -13.26
C GLN A 531 4.03 30.55 -12.19
N VAL A 532 4.48 31.23 -11.13
CA VAL A 532 3.58 31.86 -10.15
C VAL A 532 2.67 32.89 -10.85
N ASP A 533 3.19 33.64 -11.83
CA ASP A 533 2.36 34.55 -12.63
C ASP A 533 1.38 33.82 -13.55
N GLU A 534 1.82 32.74 -14.19
CA GLU A 534 0.99 31.94 -15.09
C GLU A 534 -0.18 31.29 -14.35
N LEU A 535 0.06 30.73 -13.16
CA LEU A 535 -0.99 30.19 -12.31
C LEU A 535 -2.01 31.26 -11.91
N GLY A 536 -1.57 32.49 -11.65
CA GLY A 536 -2.46 33.63 -11.39
C GLY A 536 -3.23 34.15 -12.61
N ARG A 537 -2.82 33.80 -13.83
CA ARG A 537 -3.51 34.19 -15.09
C ARG A 537 -4.54 33.17 -15.54
N LEU A 538 -4.44 31.93 -15.08
CA LEU A 538 -5.46 30.94 -15.37
C LEU A 538 -6.78 31.45 -14.74
N PRO A 539 -7.87 31.58 -15.53
CA PRO A 539 -9.16 31.93 -14.94
C PRO A 539 -9.43 30.91 -13.85
N SER A 540 -9.84 31.38 -12.67
CA SER A 540 -10.36 30.55 -11.58
C SER A 540 -11.51 29.73 -12.14
N ALA A 541 -11.18 28.59 -12.74
CA ALA A 541 -12.14 27.73 -13.37
C ALA A 541 -12.99 27.23 -12.22
N THR A 542 -14.27 27.65 -12.20
CA THR A 542 -15.31 26.91 -11.50
C THR A 542 -15.03 25.43 -11.78
N PRO A 543 -14.89 24.56 -10.77
CA PRO A 543 -14.49 23.18 -10.99
C PRO A 543 -15.47 22.57 -12.00
N GLY A 544 -14.99 22.41 -13.23
CA GLY A 544 -15.71 21.70 -14.27
C GLY A 544 -15.72 20.22 -13.89
N PRO A 545 -16.71 19.45 -14.38
CA PRO A 545 -16.73 18.01 -14.16
C PRO A 545 -15.38 17.45 -14.62
N HIS A 546 -14.75 16.66 -13.74
CA HIS A 546 -13.45 16.06 -13.95
C HIS A 546 -13.34 15.48 -15.37
N ASP A 547 -12.29 15.85 -16.11
CA ASP A 547 -11.96 15.22 -17.40
C ASP A 547 -11.77 13.71 -17.16
N GLU A 548 -12.70 12.92 -17.72
CA GLU A 548 -12.92 11.48 -17.49
C GLU A 548 -11.85 10.54 -18.11
N ASP A 549 -10.65 11.00 -18.49
CA ASP A 549 -9.75 10.21 -19.36
C ASP A 549 -8.38 9.83 -18.75
N ASN A 550 -8.24 9.79 -17.43
CA ASN A 550 -7.07 9.20 -16.77
C ASN A 550 -7.41 7.87 -16.07
N ASP A 551 -7.83 6.88 -16.85
CA ASP A 551 -7.58 5.47 -16.53
C ASP A 551 -6.06 5.21 -16.69
N LEU A 552 -5.27 5.57 -15.69
CA LEU A 552 -3.89 5.07 -15.56
C LEU A 552 -3.88 3.96 -14.50
N PRO A 553 -3.31 2.78 -14.82
CA PRO A 553 -3.06 1.76 -13.82
C PRO A 553 -1.80 2.15 -13.05
N PHE A 554 -1.94 2.44 -11.76
CA PHE A 554 -0.85 2.36 -10.80
C PHE A 554 -1.31 1.47 -9.65
#